data_AF-A0A9Q1JB53-F1
#
_entry.id   AF-A0A9Q1JB53-F1
#
_cell.length_a   1.000
_cell.length_b   1.000
_cell.length_c   1.000
_cell.angle_alpha   90.00
_cell.angle_beta   90.00
_cell.angle_gamma   90.00
#
_symmetry.space_group_name_H-M   'P 1'
#
loop_
_entity.id
_entity.type
_entity.pdbx_description
1 polymer ?
#
loop_
_entity_poly.entity_id
_entity_poly.type
_entity_poly.pdbx_seq_one_letter_code
_entity_poly.pdbx_strand_id
1 'polypeptide(L)'
;MERRVRKRKARLVVAVEEAFTHIKRLQEDEPAASSPKSAREIMDPREAAQAIFAPMARAMQKYLRTTRQQPYHSMESILTHLQFCITHNMTPKAFLERYLSPGPTLQYQRENSRGREWTLVSEEPVTSALRQGLVFSLRRLDFALVVTVMPIPFLRLGEEFIDPKSHKFVMRLQSETSV
;
A
#
# COMPACT_ATOMS: atom_id res chain seq x y z
N MET A 1 22.68 10.47 2.57
CA MET A 1 22.05 9.13 2.40
C MET A 1 21.07 9.11 1.22
N GLU A 2 20.26 10.15 1.06
CA GLU A 2 19.22 10.27 0.03
C GLU A 2 19.72 10.18 -1.41
N ARG A 3 20.83 10.84 -1.76
CA ARG A 3 21.42 10.75 -3.12
C ARG A 3 21.78 9.30 -3.51
N ARG A 4 22.24 8.51 -2.53
CA ARG A 4 22.56 7.07 -2.72
C ARG A 4 21.29 6.25 -2.90
N VAL A 5 20.25 6.50 -2.10
CA VAL A 5 18.93 5.85 -2.23
C VAL A 5 18.31 6.16 -3.59
N ARG A 6 18.30 7.43 -4.02
CA ARG A 6 17.76 7.87 -5.32
C ARG A 6 18.46 7.18 -6.50
N LYS A 7 19.80 7.09 -6.48
CA LYS A 7 20.58 6.36 -7.50
C LYS A 7 20.26 4.87 -7.53
N ARG A 8 20.03 4.24 -6.36
CA ARG A 8 19.67 2.81 -6.28
C ARG A 8 18.24 2.58 -6.73
N LYS A 9 17.30 3.46 -6.37
CA LYS A 9 15.91 3.44 -6.83
C LYS A 9 15.85 3.48 -8.36
N ALA A 10 16.50 4.45 -8.99
CA ALA A 10 16.52 4.56 -10.46
C ALA A 10 17.07 3.29 -11.13
N ARG A 11 18.16 2.72 -10.60
CA ARG A 11 18.72 1.45 -11.12
C ARG A 11 17.79 0.26 -10.95
N LEU A 12 17.04 0.21 -9.85
CA LEU A 12 16.05 -0.83 -9.62
C LEU A 12 14.88 -0.70 -10.60
N VAL A 13 14.38 0.52 -10.81
CA VAL A 13 13.28 0.76 -11.77
C VAL A 13 13.68 0.28 -13.17
N VAL A 14 14.83 0.72 -13.67
CA VAL A 14 15.31 0.32 -15.02
C VAL A 14 15.47 -1.20 -15.13
N ALA A 15 16.10 -1.85 -14.14
CA ALA A 15 16.31 -3.29 -14.18
C ALA A 15 15.00 -4.10 -14.16
N VAL A 16 13.96 -3.61 -13.47
CA VAL A 16 12.65 -4.27 -13.45
C VAL A 16 11.89 -4.02 -14.75
N GLU A 17 11.94 -2.81 -15.31
CA GLU A 17 11.34 -2.51 -16.61
C GLU A 17 11.94 -3.39 -17.71
N GLU A 18 13.28 -3.48 -17.79
CA GLU A 18 13.98 -4.36 -18.73
C GLU A 18 13.56 -5.83 -18.56
N ALA A 19 13.51 -6.33 -17.32
CA ALA A 19 13.14 -7.72 -17.05
C ALA A 19 11.69 -8.04 -17.44
N PHE A 20 10.75 -7.13 -17.23
CA PHE A 20 9.35 -7.31 -17.66
C PHE A 20 9.19 -7.19 -19.18
N THR A 21 10.00 -6.37 -19.86
CA THR A 21 10.02 -6.37 -21.33
C THR A 21 10.51 -7.70 -21.91
N HIS A 22 11.40 -8.40 -21.20
CA HIS A 22 11.87 -9.72 -21.59
C HIS A 22 10.74 -10.77 -21.57
N ILE A 23 9.85 -10.74 -20.57
CA ILE A 23 8.65 -11.60 -20.55
C ILE A 23 7.72 -11.27 -21.71
N LYS A 24 7.48 -9.98 -21.97
CA LYS A 24 6.56 -9.57 -23.03
C LYS A 24 7.05 -10.03 -24.40
N ARG A 25 8.36 -9.94 -24.67
CA ARG A 25 8.97 -10.47 -25.90
C ARG A 25 8.88 -11.98 -25.99
N LEU A 26 9.13 -12.72 -24.89
CA LEU A 26 8.97 -14.18 -24.89
C LEU A 26 7.51 -14.62 -25.15
N GLN A 27 6.53 -13.79 -24.80
CA GLN A 27 5.11 -14.03 -25.11
C GLN A 27 4.74 -13.61 -26.56
N GLU A 28 5.49 -12.68 -27.17
CA GLU A 28 5.24 -12.15 -28.52
C GLU A 28 6.03 -12.88 -29.62
N ASP A 29 7.25 -13.36 -29.32
CA ASP A 29 8.17 -14.11 -30.20
C ASP A 29 7.80 -15.60 -30.33
N GLU A 30 6.59 -16.00 -29.95
CA GLU A 30 6.00 -17.32 -30.26
C GLU A 30 5.04 -17.31 -31.48
N PRO A 31 5.39 -16.79 -32.68
CA PRO A 31 4.53 -16.93 -33.86
C PRO A 31 4.84 -18.22 -34.63
N ALA A 32 3.84 -19.11 -34.70
CA ALA A 32 3.39 -19.75 -35.94
C ALA A 32 4.41 -20.52 -36.83
N ALA A 33 5.47 -21.11 -36.28
CA ALA A 33 6.42 -21.92 -37.06
C ALA A 33 6.75 -23.26 -36.37
N SER A 34 5.77 -24.16 -36.36
CA SER A 34 5.89 -25.62 -36.55
C SER A 34 4.89 -26.40 -35.69
N SER A 35 4.01 -27.14 -36.36
CA SER A 35 3.24 -28.28 -35.84
C SER A 35 2.08 -27.98 -34.86
N PRO A 36 0.85 -28.48 -35.11
CA PRO A 36 -0.32 -28.26 -34.26
C PRO A 36 -0.34 -29.08 -32.95
N LYS A 37 0.83 -29.37 -32.35
CA LYS A 37 0.98 -30.19 -31.13
C LYS A 37 1.64 -29.48 -29.94
N SER A 38 2.10 -28.23 -30.07
CA SER A 38 2.69 -27.44 -28.97
C SER A 38 1.83 -26.23 -28.56
N ALA A 39 0.53 -26.25 -28.86
CA ALA A 39 -0.38 -25.22 -28.39
C ALA A 39 -0.40 -25.23 -26.85
N ARG A 40 0.29 -24.26 -26.23
CA ARG A 40 0.40 -23.99 -24.78
C ARG A 40 1.49 -24.77 -24.03
N GLU A 41 2.77 -24.59 -24.37
CA GLU A 41 3.75 -24.53 -23.27
C GLU A 41 3.56 -23.19 -22.54
N ILE A 42 2.49 -23.12 -21.74
CA ILE A 42 2.33 -22.08 -20.72
C ILE A 42 3.54 -22.23 -19.82
N MET A 43 4.57 -21.40 -20.00
CA MET A 43 5.70 -21.34 -19.07
C MET A 43 5.12 -21.20 -17.66
N ASP A 44 5.51 -22.09 -16.75
CA ASP A 44 5.04 -22.06 -15.38
C ASP A 44 5.29 -20.64 -14.83
N PRO A 45 4.28 -19.93 -14.31
CA PRO A 45 4.46 -18.60 -13.72
C PRO A 45 5.63 -18.52 -12.72
N ARG A 46 5.97 -19.64 -12.07
CA ARG A 46 7.13 -19.74 -11.19
C ARG A 46 8.45 -19.71 -11.96
N GLU A 47 8.57 -20.44 -13.06
CA GLU A 47 9.74 -20.45 -13.95
C GLU A 47 9.95 -19.09 -14.60
N ALA A 48 8.85 -18.48 -15.08
CA ALA A 48 8.84 -17.11 -15.60
C ALA A 48 9.41 -16.12 -14.59
N ALA A 49 8.93 -16.18 -13.34
CA ALA A 49 9.39 -15.33 -12.26
C ALA A 49 10.88 -15.55 -11.94
N GLN A 50 11.35 -16.79 -11.95
CA GLN A 50 12.77 -17.11 -11.73
C GLN A 50 13.66 -16.53 -12.84
N ALA A 51 13.26 -16.69 -14.10
CA ALA A 51 14.01 -16.21 -15.26
C ALA A 51 14.20 -14.69 -15.22
N ILE A 52 13.16 -13.93 -14.88
CA ILE A 52 13.26 -12.47 -14.78
C ILE A 52 13.83 -11.95 -13.47
N PHE A 53 13.79 -12.74 -12.39
CA PHE A 53 14.37 -12.32 -11.12
C PHE A 53 15.89 -12.21 -11.19
N ALA A 54 16.55 -13.14 -11.89
CA ALA A 54 18.01 -13.17 -12.02
C ALA A 54 18.65 -11.82 -12.46
N PRO A 55 18.21 -11.17 -13.56
CA PRO A 55 18.78 -9.89 -14.00
C PRO A 55 18.49 -8.73 -13.02
N MET A 56 17.35 -8.72 -12.33
CA MET A 56 16.99 -7.65 -11.39
C MET A 56 17.50 -7.86 -9.95
N ALA A 57 17.84 -9.09 -9.55
CA ALA A 57 18.12 -9.49 -8.17
C ALA A 57 19.19 -8.61 -7.51
N ARG A 58 20.28 -8.31 -8.24
CA ARG A 58 21.37 -7.48 -7.73
C ARG A 58 20.94 -6.04 -7.47
N ALA A 59 20.10 -5.46 -8.33
CA ALA A 59 19.59 -4.11 -8.15
C ALA A 59 18.66 -4.06 -6.93
N MET A 60 17.82 -5.09 -6.79
CA MET A 60 16.86 -5.23 -5.70
C MET A 60 17.55 -5.38 -4.34
N GLN A 61 18.46 -6.33 -4.19
CA GLN A 61 19.22 -6.53 -2.95
C GLN A 61 20.00 -5.27 -2.54
N LYS A 62 20.60 -4.55 -3.50
CA LYS A 62 21.31 -3.29 -3.18
C LYS A 62 20.38 -2.18 -2.70
N TYR A 63 19.17 -2.08 -3.26
CA TYR A 63 18.16 -1.14 -2.80
C TYR A 63 17.70 -1.50 -1.38
N LEU A 64 17.24 -2.74 -1.18
CA LEU A 64 16.74 -3.24 0.10
C LEU A 64 17.76 -3.14 1.24
N ARG A 65 19.04 -3.41 0.98
CA ARG A 65 20.10 -3.20 1.99
C ARG A 65 20.30 -1.73 2.33
N THR A 66 20.23 -0.84 1.33
CA THR A 66 20.43 0.60 1.55
C THR A 66 19.26 1.22 2.31
N THR A 67 18.04 0.72 2.10
CA THR A 67 16.82 1.14 2.81
C THR A 67 16.55 0.36 4.09
N ARG A 68 17.46 -0.57 4.47
CA ARG A 68 17.31 -1.48 5.62
C ARG A 68 16.05 -2.36 5.56
N GLN A 69 15.54 -2.62 4.37
CA GLN A 69 14.36 -3.45 4.12
C GLN A 69 14.68 -4.94 3.91
N GLN A 70 15.97 -5.31 3.78
CA GLN A 70 16.40 -6.68 3.48
C GLN A 70 15.82 -7.77 4.40
N PRO A 71 15.72 -7.58 5.73
CA PRO A 71 15.15 -8.60 6.62
C PRO A 71 13.66 -8.89 6.39
N TYR A 72 12.93 -7.96 5.77
CA TYR A 72 11.48 -8.07 5.56
C TYR A 72 11.10 -8.71 4.23
N HIS A 73 12.08 -8.94 3.34
CA HIS A 73 11.85 -9.50 2.02
C HIS A 73 12.80 -10.65 1.75
N SER A 74 12.33 -11.87 2.03
CA SER A 74 13.02 -13.08 1.61
C SER A 74 12.98 -13.23 0.09
N MET A 75 13.95 -13.94 -0.48
CA MET A 75 13.96 -14.24 -1.91
C MET A 75 12.66 -14.93 -2.35
N GLU A 76 12.16 -15.86 -1.55
CA GLU A 76 10.90 -16.56 -1.80
C GLU A 76 9.71 -15.61 -1.83
N SER A 77 9.57 -14.71 -0.85
CA SER A 77 8.47 -13.74 -0.82
C SER A 77 8.45 -12.82 -2.06
N ILE A 78 9.63 -12.48 -2.58
CA ILE A 78 9.79 -11.67 -3.78
C ILE A 78 9.38 -12.46 -5.02
N LEU A 79 9.83 -13.72 -5.13
CA LEU A 79 9.47 -14.61 -6.24
C LEU A 79 7.97 -14.91 -6.25
N THR A 80 7.35 -15.18 -5.10
CA THR A 80 5.89 -15.37 -5.00
C THR A 80 5.13 -14.13 -5.44
N HIS A 81 5.59 -12.92 -5.07
CA HIS A 81 4.97 -11.69 -5.54
C HIS A 81 5.16 -11.48 -7.04
N LEU A 82 6.34 -11.81 -7.56
CA LEU A 82 6.65 -11.68 -8.98
C LEU A 82 5.81 -12.64 -9.83
N GLN A 83 5.67 -13.89 -9.39
CA GLN A 83 4.76 -14.88 -9.96
C GLN A 83 3.33 -14.33 -10.01
N PHE A 84 2.83 -13.78 -8.90
CA PHE A 84 1.51 -13.16 -8.84
C PHE A 84 1.36 -12.00 -9.83
N CYS A 85 2.36 -11.13 -9.96
CA CYS A 85 2.34 -10.04 -10.93
C CYS A 85 2.31 -10.54 -12.38
N ILE A 86 3.06 -11.60 -12.71
CA ILE A 86 3.10 -12.19 -14.05
C ILE A 86 1.74 -12.83 -14.39
N THR A 87 1.20 -13.64 -13.48
CA THR A 87 -0.09 -14.33 -13.66
C THR A 87 -1.25 -13.38 -13.93
N HIS A 88 -1.20 -12.15 -13.38
CA HIS A 88 -2.25 -11.15 -13.53
C HIS A 88 -1.87 -10.01 -14.49
N ASN A 89 -0.85 -10.21 -15.34
CA ASN A 89 -0.37 -9.22 -16.33
C ASN A 89 -0.15 -7.82 -15.74
N MET A 90 0.38 -7.76 -14.51
CA MET A 90 0.63 -6.50 -13.81
C MET A 90 1.83 -5.77 -14.41
N THR A 91 1.83 -4.44 -14.28
CA THR A 91 2.93 -3.61 -14.76
C THR A 91 4.18 -3.71 -13.87
N PRO A 92 5.38 -3.40 -14.41
CA PRO A 92 6.62 -3.29 -13.62
C PRO A 92 6.44 -2.36 -12.40
N LYS A 93 5.69 -1.27 -12.59
CA LYS A 93 5.37 -0.29 -11.55
C LYS A 93 4.56 -0.92 -10.43
N ALA A 94 3.54 -1.72 -10.75
CA ALA A 94 2.71 -2.39 -9.74
C ALA A 94 3.53 -3.36 -8.87
N PHE A 95 4.49 -4.09 -9.45
CA PHE A 95 5.43 -4.90 -8.68
C PHE A 95 6.30 -4.05 -7.74
N LEU A 96 6.83 -2.92 -8.26
CA LEU A 96 7.72 -2.03 -7.51
C LEU A 96 7.03 -1.27 -6.37
N GLU A 97 5.73 -0.98 -6.48
CA GLU A 97 4.95 -0.28 -5.43
C GLU A 97 5.15 -0.91 -4.04
N ARG A 98 5.19 -2.25 -3.97
CA ARG A 98 5.41 -2.98 -2.69
C ARG A 98 6.73 -2.66 -1.99
N TYR A 99 7.77 -2.26 -2.74
CA TYR A 99 9.11 -2.05 -2.20
C TYR A 99 9.52 -0.57 -2.17
N LEU A 100 8.96 0.25 -3.07
CA LEU A 100 9.31 1.67 -3.22
C LEU A 100 8.38 2.59 -2.42
N SER A 101 7.16 2.16 -2.12
CA SER A 101 6.29 2.90 -1.21
C SER A 101 6.80 2.70 0.23
N PRO A 102 6.94 3.77 1.02
CA PRO A 102 7.08 3.61 2.46
C PRO A 102 5.80 2.93 2.93
N GLY A 103 5.88 1.64 3.26
CA GLY A 103 4.75 0.90 3.78
C GLY A 103 4.19 1.57 5.04
N PRO A 104 2.95 1.23 5.44
CA PRO A 104 2.47 1.65 6.75
C PRO A 104 3.52 1.29 7.81
N THR A 105 3.74 2.18 8.78
CA THR A 105 4.78 2.11 9.83
C THR A 105 4.73 0.80 10.65
N LEU A 106 3.69 -0.02 10.43
CA LEU A 106 3.44 -1.33 10.99
C LEU A 106 3.14 -2.32 9.84
N GLN A 107 4.14 -3.03 9.33
CA GLN A 107 3.91 -4.20 8.48
C GLN A 107 3.82 -5.45 9.36
N TYR A 108 2.59 -5.96 9.55
CA TYR A 108 2.34 -7.25 10.17
C TYR A 108 2.90 -8.36 9.27
N GLN A 109 3.98 -9.00 9.71
CA GLN A 109 4.50 -10.20 9.09
C GLN A 109 3.40 -11.26 9.03
N ARG A 110 3.07 -11.75 7.83
CA ARG A 110 2.02 -12.75 7.59
C ARG A 110 2.38 -14.14 8.15
N GLU A 111 3.58 -14.31 8.70
CA GLU A 111 4.16 -15.62 8.98
C GLU A 111 4.69 -15.78 10.41
N ASN A 112 4.03 -15.21 11.42
CA ASN A 112 4.27 -15.68 12.78
C ASN A 112 3.00 -15.72 13.60
N SER A 113 2.42 -16.90 13.74
CA SER A 113 1.28 -17.18 14.62
C SER A 113 1.58 -16.78 16.08
N ARG A 114 2.86 -16.72 16.47
CA ARG A 114 3.33 -16.22 17.78
C ARG A 114 3.42 -14.69 17.89
N GLY A 115 3.28 -13.98 16.78
CA GLY A 115 3.30 -12.51 16.71
C GLY A 115 1.92 -11.88 16.77
N ARG A 116 0.91 -12.53 17.37
CA ARG A 116 -0.44 -11.96 17.52
C ARG A 116 -0.81 -11.61 18.97
N GLU A 117 -0.07 -12.09 19.95
CA GLU A 117 -0.36 -11.86 21.37
C GLU A 117 0.18 -10.50 21.84
N TRP A 118 -0.71 -9.58 22.17
CA TRP A 118 -0.38 -8.30 22.79
C TRP A 118 -0.72 -8.36 24.27
N THR A 119 0.22 -7.96 25.12
CA THR A 119 -0.07 -7.81 26.54
C THR A 119 -0.65 -6.42 26.77
N LEU A 120 -1.91 -6.37 27.18
CA LEU A 120 -2.55 -5.11 27.59
C LEU A 120 -2.08 -4.77 29.00
N VAL A 121 -1.49 -3.59 29.15
CA VAL A 121 -1.04 -3.02 30.41
C VAL A 121 -1.84 -1.74 30.65
N SER A 122 -2.65 -1.72 31.69
CA SER A 122 -3.46 -0.57 32.08
C SER A 122 -3.35 -0.38 33.59
N GLU A 123 -3.41 0.87 34.03
CA GLU A 123 -3.55 1.22 35.45
C GLU A 123 -4.99 0.97 35.94
N GLU A 124 -5.96 0.98 35.04
CA GLU A 124 -7.35 0.67 35.33
C GLU A 124 -7.66 -0.82 35.11
N PRO A 125 -8.71 -1.37 35.77
CA PRO A 125 -9.16 -2.73 35.53
C PRO A 125 -9.49 -2.97 34.06
N VAL A 126 -8.89 -4.00 33.48
CA VAL A 126 -9.07 -4.37 32.05
C VAL A 126 -10.49 -4.80 31.69
N THR A 127 -11.31 -5.07 32.70
CA THR A 127 -12.74 -5.40 32.58
C THR A 127 -13.64 -4.17 32.55
N SER A 128 -13.10 -2.97 32.80
CA SER A 128 -13.86 -1.73 32.77
C SER A 128 -14.17 -1.29 31.34
N ALA A 129 -15.26 -0.55 31.16
CA ALA A 129 -15.63 0.01 29.86
C ALA A 129 -14.63 1.09 29.42
N LEU A 130 -14.38 1.18 28.11
CA LEU A 130 -13.56 2.24 27.52
C LEU A 130 -14.19 3.62 27.78
N ARG A 131 -13.38 4.56 28.27
CA ARG A 131 -13.78 5.94 28.53
C ARG A 131 -12.87 6.91 27.80
N GLN A 132 -13.40 8.09 27.48
CA GLN A 132 -12.59 9.18 26.92
C GLN A 132 -11.42 9.50 27.85
N GLY A 133 -10.24 9.67 27.25
CA GLY A 133 -9.01 9.99 27.97
C GLY A 133 -8.33 8.79 28.62
N LEU A 134 -8.91 7.58 28.57
CA LEU A 134 -8.25 6.38 29.08
C LEU A 134 -6.95 6.13 28.31
N VAL A 135 -5.86 5.94 29.05
CA VAL A 135 -4.54 5.61 28.51
C VAL A 135 -4.15 4.19 28.92
N PHE A 136 -3.73 3.38 27.96
CA PHE A 136 -3.18 2.05 28.23
C PHE A 136 -2.07 1.73 27.22
N SER A 137 -1.26 0.73 27.54
CA SER A 137 -0.20 0.27 26.64
C SER A 137 -0.48 -1.13 26.13
N LEU A 138 -0.29 -1.32 24.82
CA LEU A 138 -0.19 -2.64 24.22
C LEU A 138 1.28 -2.96 24.04
N ARG A 139 1.77 -3.94 24.79
CA ARG A 139 3.20 -4.31 24.81
C ARG A 139 3.49 -5.59 24.02
N ARG A 140 4.67 -5.58 23.42
CA ARG A 140 5.37 -6.71 22.80
C ARG A 140 6.78 -6.78 23.37
N LEU A 141 7.51 -7.84 23.03
CA LEU A 141 8.91 -8.02 23.44
C LEU A 141 9.78 -6.83 23.01
N ASP A 142 9.60 -6.34 21.78
CA ASP A 142 10.54 -5.41 21.17
C ASP A 142 10.03 -3.95 21.09
N PHE A 143 8.74 -3.71 21.37
CA PHE A 143 8.14 -2.38 21.31
C PHE A 143 6.83 -2.29 22.10
N ALA A 144 6.41 -1.06 22.40
CA ALA A 144 5.17 -0.75 23.09
C ALA A 144 4.38 0.31 22.32
N LEU A 145 3.07 0.11 22.20
CA LEU A 145 2.14 1.12 21.72
C LEU A 145 1.47 1.77 22.93
N VAL A 146 1.48 3.10 23.00
CA VAL A 146 0.69 3.87 23.97
C VAL A 146 -0.59 4.30 23.26
N VAL A 147 -1.73 3.92 23.83
CA VAL A 147 -3.06 4.16 23.26
C VAL A 147 -3.79 5.14 24.16
N THR A 148 -4.33 6.21 23.56
CA THR A 148 -5.24 7.16 24.24
C THR A 148 -6.61 7.05 23.58
N VAL A 149 -7.63 6.74 24.38
CA VAL A 149 -9.01 6.60 23.90
C VAL A 149 -9.61 7.99 23.70
N MET A 150 -9.99 8.31 22.47
CA MET A 150 -10.67 9.56 22.11
C MET A 150 -12.07 9.23 21.57
N PRO A 151 -13.11 9.98 21.97
CA PRO A 151 -14.43 9.82 21.38
C PRO A 151 -14.38 10.23 19.91
N ILE A 152 -15.06 9.47 19.06
CA ILE A 152 -15.31 9.89 17.69
C ILE A 152 -16.30 11.07 17.76
N PRO A 153 -16.01 12.23 17.15
CA PRO A 153 -16.95 13.33 17.15
C PRO A 153 -18.23 12.90 16.43
N PHE A 154 -19.37 12.96 17.13
CA PHE A 154 -20.66 12.69 16.52
C PHE A 154 -21.04 13.88 15.63
N LEU A 155 -20.96 13.70 14.30
CA LEU A 155 -21.34 14.74 13.35
C LEU A 155 -22.85 14.66 13.10
N ARG A 156 -23.62 15.61 13.62
CA ARG A 156 -25.03 15.77 13.26
C ARG A 156 -25.12 16.71 12.05
N LEU A 157 -25.29 16.13 10.87
CA LEU A 157 -25.62 16.87 9.65
C LEU A 157 -27.12 17.12 9.63
N GLY A 158 -27.52 18.39 9.55
CA GLY A 158 -28.90 18.80 9.31
C GLY A 158 -28.95 19.61 8.01
N GLU A 159 -29.95 19.34 7.18
CA GLU A 159 -30.28 20.15 6.02
C GLU A 159 -31.54 20.94 6.35
N GLU A 160 -31.50 22.25 6.18
CA GLU A 160 -32.65 23.13 6.37
C GLU A 160 -32.98 23.80 5.03
N PHE A 161 -34.21 23.62 4.56
CA PHE A 161 -34.69 24.30 3.36
C PHE A 161 -35.03 25.74 3.70
N ILE A 162 -34.23 26.68 3.19
CA ILE A 162 -34.50 28.11 3.31
C ILE A 162 -35.33 28.53 2.10
N ASP A 163 -36.58 28.95 2.34
CA ASP A 163 -37.46 29.46 1.26
C ASP A 163 -36.76 30.64 0.56
N PRO A 164 -36.57 30.60 -0.78
CA PRO A 164 -36.00 31.71 -1.55
C PRO A 164 -36.70 33.06 -1.37
N LYS A 165 -37.93 33.09 -0.87
CA LYS A 165 -38.67 34.33 -0.54
C LYS A 165 -38.25 34.95 0.79
N SER A 166 -37.60 34.21 1.69
CA SER A 166 -37.17 34.68 3.01
C SER A 166 -36.03 35.72 2.96
N HIS A 167 -35.27 35.76 1.86
CA HIS A 167 -34.18 36.72 1.64
C HIS A 167 -34.60 37.99 0.89
N LYS A 168 -35.90 38.19 0.66
CA LYS A 168 -36.39 39.37 -0.06
C LYS A 168 -36.45 40.56 0.89
N PHE A 169 -35.47 41.46 0.77
CA PHE A 169 -35.54 42.77 1.37
C PHE A 169 -36.68 43.57 0.72
N VAL A 170 -37.69 43.92 1.50
CA VAL A 170 -38.78 44.80 1.04
C VAL A 170 -38.31 46.24 1.17
N MET A 171 -37.94 46.85 0.05
CA MET A 171 -37.67 48.29 -0.01
C MET A 171 -38.99 49.03 0.12
N ARG A 172 -39.28 49.59 1.31
CA ARG A 172 -40.44 50.48 1.51
C ARG A 172 -40.03 51.88 1.09
N LEU A 173 -40.45 52.33 -0.10
CA LEU A 173 -40.40 53.75 -0.44
C LEU A 173 -41.46 54.46 0.40
N GLN A 174 -41.03 55.23 1.41
CA GLN A 174 -41.88 56.27 1.98
C GLN A 174 -41.88 57.45 1.01
N SER A 175 -42.96 57.56 0.22
CA SER A 175 -43.27 58.77 -0.53
C SER A 175 -43.81 59.83 0.43
N GLU A 176 -42.92 60.47 1.18
CA GLU A 176 -43.22 61.78 1.74
C GLU A 176 -43.10 62.80 0.61
N THR A 177 -44.21 63.11 -0.04
CA THR A 177 -44.47 64.39 -0.71
C THR A 177 -45.94 64.40 -1.14
N SER A 178 -46.79 64.95 -0.27
CA SER A 178 -48.10 65.45 -0.65
C SER A 178 -48.08 66.97 -0.47
N VAL A 179 -48.08 67.66 -1.62
CA VAL A 179 -48.41 69.07 -1.91
C VAL A 179 -47.57 70.15 -1.24
#